data_AF-A0A1M5XJU0-F1
#
_entry.id   AF-A0A1M5XJU0-F1
#
_cell.length_a   1.000
_cell.length_b   1.000
_cell.length_c   1.000
_cell.angle_alpha   90.00
_cell.angle_beta   90.00
_cell.angle_gamma   90.00
#
_symmetry.space_group_name_H-M   'P 1'
#
loop_
_entity.id
_entity.type
_entity.pdbx_description
1 polymer ?
#
loop_
_entity_poly.entity_id
_entity_poly.type
_entity_poly.pdbx_seq_one_letter_code
_entity_poly.pdbx_strand_id
1 'polypeptide(L)' 'MKLSELGGKEIVNLNDGGRLGIIADSDIIIDEKTGKIISLLVPDPKVQFKLFGEKEEIEIPWNSIRKIGNDMIIVEFEDY' A
#
# COMPACT_ATOMS: atom_id res chain seq x y z
N MET A 1 -10.36 -7.68 11.62
CA MET A 1 -9.32 -8.24 10.75
C MET A 1 -8.03 -8.27 11.55
N LYS A 2 -7.25 -9.35 11.46
CA LYS A 2 -5.91 -9.45 12.05
C LYS A 2 -4.87 -8.94 11.05
N LEU A 3 -3.79 -8.34 11.53
CA LEU A 3 -2.68 -7.92 10.67
C LEU A 3 -2.12 -9.09 9.85
N SER A 4 -2.07 -10.29 10.43
CA SER A 4 -1.64 -11.51 9.73
C SER A 4 -2.51 -11.88 8.52
N GLU A 5 -3.76 -11.42 8.47
CA GLU A 5 -4.66 -11.66 7.34
C GLU A 5 -4.38 -10.72 6.16
N LEU A 6 -3.68 -9.61 6.40
CA LEU A 6 -3.22 -8.70 5.34
C LEU A 6 -2.02 -9.28 4.61
N GLY A 7 -1.15 -10.02 5.31
CA GLY A 7 0.07 -10.58 4.75
C GLY A 7 -0.16 -11.35 3.44
N GLY A 8 0.69 -11.09 2.45
CA GLY A 8 0.65 -11.75 1.15
C GLY A 8 -0.36 -11.17 0.14
N LYS A 9 -1.16 -10.16 0.51
CA LYS A 9 -2.05 -9.51 -0.45
C LYS A 9 -1.32 -8.50 -1.34
N GLU A 10 -1.71 -8.50 -2.61
CA GLU A 10 -1.25 -7.50 -3.57
C GLU A 10 -2.09 -6.22 -3.48
N ILE A 11 -1.46 -5.07 -3.69
CA ILE A 11 -2.13 -3.76 -3.73
C ILE A 11 -2.31 -3.37 -5.19
N VAL A 12 -3.55 -3.14 -5.59
CA VAL A 12 -3.94 -2.88 -6.99
C VAL A 12 -4.77 -1.60 -7.08
N ASN A 13 -4.40 -0.71 -7.99
CA ASN A 13 -5.15 0.50 -8.27
C ASN A 13 -6.40 0.18 -9.12
N LEU A 14 -7.55 0.69 -8.69
CA LEU A 14 -8.83 0.54 -9.34
C LEU A 14 -8.87 1.26 -10.70
N ASN A 15 -8.15 2.37 -10.84
CA ASN A 15 -8.24 3.26 -12.00
C ASN A 15 -7.62 2.66 -13.26
N ASP A 16 -6.44 2.06 -13.15
CA ASP A 16 -5.65 1.53 -14.26
C ASP A 16 -5.39 0.01 -14.16
N GLY A 17 -5.80 -0.63 -13.05
CA GLY A 17 -5.46 -2.02 -12.75
C GLY A 17 -3.99 -2.24 -12.41
N GLY A 18 -3.24 -1.15 -12.18
CA GLY A 18 -1.81 -1.16 -11.92
C GLY A 18 -1.49 -1.83 -10.58
N ARG A 19 -0.46 -2.68 -10.58
CA ARG A 19 0.07 -3.31 -9.37
C ARG A 19 1.02 -2.35 -8.67
N LEU A 20 0.65 -1.91 -7.47
CA LEU A 20 1.41 -0.95 -6.67
C LEU A 20 2.45 -1.63 -5.78
N GLY A 21 2.19 -2.87 -5.32
CA GLY A 21 3.12 -3.60 -4.47
C GLY A 21 2.46 -4.75 -3.71
N ILE A 22 3.16 -5.28 -2.70
CA ILE A 22 2.64 -6.28 -1.75
C ILE A 22 2.66 -5.66 -0.36
N ILE A 23 1.59 -5.81 0.41
CA ILE A 23 1.50 -5.22 1.76
C ILE A 23 2.52 -5.79 2.76
N ALA A 24 3.05 -6.99 2.50
CA ALA A 24 4.10 -7.59 3.32
C ALA A 24 5.42 -6.80 3.28
N ASP A 25 5.63 -6.04 2.20
CA ASP A 25 6.81 -5.20 2.00
C ASP A 25 6.52 -3.72 2.30
N SER A 26 5.36 -3.41 2.88
CA SER A 26 4.90 -2.04 3.14
C SER A 26 4.91 -1.72 4.63
N ASP A 27 5.19 -0.46 4.96
CA ASP A 27 5.03 0.04 6.32
C ASP A 27 3.59 0.56 6.54
N ILE A 28 3.15 0.59 7.80
CA ILE A 28 1.82 1.04 8.20
C ILE A 28 1.96 2.23 9.14
N ILE A 29 1.41 3.37 8.75
CA ILE A 29 1.31 4.54 9.63
C ILE A 29 0.07 4.41 10.51
N ILE A 30 0.26 4.54 11.82
CA ILE A 30 -0.79 4.33 12.82
C ILE A 30 -0.90 5.57 13.69
N ASP A 31 -2.12 6.00 13.98
CA ASP A 31 -2.39 6.98 15.02
C ASP A 31 -2.10 6.34 16.40
N GLU A 32 -1.04 6.81 17.07
CA GLU A 32 -0.57 6.22 18.34
C GLU A 32 -1.59 6.27 19.48
N LYS A 33 -2.55 7.22 19.42
CA LYS A 33 -3.55 7.40 20.49
C LYS A 33 -4.77 6.51 20.30
N THR A 34 -5.18 6.30 19.06
CA THR A 34 -6.43 5.60 18.70
C THR A 34 -6.18 4.21 18.13
N GLY A 35 -4.96 3.90 17.71
CA GLY A 35 -4.59 2.66 17.02
C GLY A 35 -5.16 2.55 15.61
N LYS A 36 -5.71 3.64 15.05
CA LYS A 36 -6.26 3.64 13.70
C LYS A 36 -5.14 3.68 12.66
N ILE A 37 -5.30 2.91 11.60
CA ILE A 37 -4.39 2.97 10.45
C ILE A 37 -4.68 4.26 9.66
N ILE A 38 -3.63 5.01 9.36
CA ILE A 38 -3.68 6.28 8.63
C ILE A 38 -3.35 6.02 7.15
N SER A 39 -2.25 5.34 6.87
CA SER A 39 -1.77 5.09 5.51
C SER A 39 -0.87 3.84 5.44
N LEU A 40 -0.68 3.34 4.22
CA LEU A 40 0.30 2.33 3.86
C LEU A 40 1.44 3.01 3.09
N LEU A 41 2.69 2.73 3.43
CA LEU A 41 3.86 3.17 2.68
C LEU A 41 4.35 2.00 1.83
N VAL A 42 4.05 2.06 0.54
CA VAL A 42 4.34 0.98 -0.41
C VAL A 42 5.61 1.33 -1.19
N PRO A 43 6.67 0.51 -1.15
CA PRO A 43 7.87 0.78 -1.95
C PRO A 43 7.54 0.86 -3.44
N ASP A 44 7.97 1.91 -4.15
CA ASP A 44 7.72 2.02 -5.59
C ASP A 44 8.65 1.07 -6.38
N PRO A 45 8.11 0.02 -7.03
CA PRO A 45 8.94 -0.91 -7.80
C PRO A 45 9.59 -0.25 -9.03
N LYS A 46 9.06 0.87 -9.55
CA LYS A 46 9.64 1.59 -10.69
C LYS A 46 10.98 2.26 -10.33
N VAL A 47 11.20 2.57 -9.05
CA VAL A 47 12.35 3.36 -8.59
C VAL A 47 13.51 2.48 -8.10
N GLN A 48 13.27 1.18 -7.86
CA GLN A 48 14.30 0.22 -7.42
C GLN A 48 15.50 0.07 -8.39
N PHE A 49 15.40 0.56 -9.64
CA PHE A 49 16.51 0.56 -10.61
C PHE A 49 17.47 1.76 -10.50
N LYS A 50 17.19 2.76 -9.65
CA LYS A 50 18.11 3.89 -9.46
C LYS A 50 19.19 3.53 -8.43
N LEU A 51 20.37 3.13 -8.92
CA LEU A 51 21.55 2.72 -8.13
C LEU A 51 22.06 3.72 -7.06
N PHE A 52 21.51 4.95 -6.98
CA PHE A 52 21.90 5.98 -6.02
C PHE A 52 20.75 6.90 -5.58
N GLY A 53 19.48 6.50 -5.75
CA GLY A 53 18.31 7.31 -5.34
C GLY A 53 17.76 6.89 -3.97
N GLU A 54 17.19 7.84 -3.22
CA GLU A 54 16.37 7.54 -2.04
C GLU A 54 15.26 6.56 -2.44
N LYS A 55 14.93 5.62 -1.54
CA LYS A 55 13.77 4.74 -1.74
C LYS A 55 12.53 5.62 -1.78
N GLU A 56 11.94 5.80 -2.96
CA GLU A 56 10.65 6.47 -3.09
C GLU A 56 9.55 5.49 -2.67
N GLU A 57 8.73 5.90 -1.72
CA GLU A 57 7.57 5.18 -1.22
C GLU A 57 6.31 5.90 -1.67
N ILE A 58 5.28 5.13 -2.02
CA ILE A 58 3.96 5.63 -2.34
C ILE A 58 3.15 5.58 -1.05
N GLU A 59 2.77 6.74 -0.52
CA GLU A 59 1.84 6.81 0.60
C GLU A 59 0.41 6.63 0.08
N ILE A 60 -0.23 5.53 0.50
CA ILE A 60 -1.61 5.20 0.17
C ILE A 60 -2.47 5.44 1.42
N PRO A 61 -3.29 6.50 1.45
CA PRO A 61 -4.19 6.76 2.56
C PRO A 61 -5.15 5.60 2.80
N TRP A 62 -5.39 5.22 4.06
CA TRP A 62 -6.26 4.09 4.38
C TRP A 62 -7.70 4.26 3.88
N ASN A 63 -8.17 5.51 3.76
CA ASN A 63 -9.48 5.84 3.22
C ASN A 63 -9.62 5.61 1.70
N SER A 64 -8.51 5.41 0.98
CA SER A 64 -8.50 5.05 -0.45
C SER A 64 -8.80 3.57 -0.69
N ILE A 65 -8.71 2.72 0.35
CA ILE A 65 -9.00 1.30 0.25
C ILE A 65 -10.51 1.11 -0.02
N ARG A 66 -10.83 0.58 -1.21
CA ARG A 66 -12.20 0.27 -1.63
C ARG A 66 -12.60 -1.15 -1.26
N LYS A 67 -11.66 -2.09 -1.28
CA LYS A 67 -11.94 -3.49 -0.95
C LYS A 67 -10.69 -4.23 -0.47
N ILE A 68 -10.84 -4.99 0.62
CA ILE A 68 -9.85 -5.97 1.06
C ILE A 68 -10.42 -7.36 0.74
N GLY A 69 -9.86 -8.00 -0.29
CA GLY A 69 -10.20 -9.35 -0.69
C GLY A 69 -9.35 -10.41 0.01
N ASN A 70 -9.47 -11.65 -0.45
CA ASN A 70 -8.62 -12.75 0.03
C ASN A 70 -7.17 -12.60 -0.46
N ASP A 71 -6.98 -12.17 -1.70
CA ASP A 71 -5.65 -12.14 -2.34
C ASP A 71 -5.16 -10.72 -2.65
N MET A 72 -6.05 -9.72 -2.65
CA MET A 72 -5.70 -8.35 -3.03
C MET A 72 -6.43 -7.27 -2.23
N ILE A 73 -5.82 -6.11 -2.19
CA ILE A 73 -6.36 -4.85 -1.66
C ILE A 73 -6.54 -3.92 -2.86
N ILE A 74 -7.79 -3.54 -3.12
CA ILE A 74 -8.15 -2.61 -4.18
C ILE A 74 -8.20 -1.22 -3.58
N VAL A 75 -7.42 -0.32 -4.17
CA VAL A 75 -7.34 1.09 -3.77
C VAL A 75 -7.78 1.97 -4.94
N GLU A 76 -8.41 3.09 -4.66
CA GLU A 76 -8.69 4.11 -5.68
C GLU A 76 -7.80 5.30 -5.38
N PHE A 77 -6.77 5.48 -6.21
CA PHE A 77 -5.72 6.47 -6.04
C PHE A 77 -5.49 7.19 -7.36
N GLU A 78 -5.61 8.52 -7.37
CA GLU A 78 -5.57 9.35 -8.58
C GLU A 78 -4.14 9.81 -8.94
N ASP A 79 -3.17 9.73 -8.01
CA ASP A 79 -1.81 10.27 -8.20
C ASP A 79 -0.79 9.20 -8.67
N TYR A 80 -1.04 8.50 -9.79
CA TYR A 80 -0.09 7.55 -10.39
C TYR A 80 0.25 7.84 -11.86
#